data_AF-A0A6N9TK63-F1
#
_entry.id   AF-A0A6N9TK63-F1
#
_cell.length_a   1.000
_cell.length_b   1.000
_cell.length_c   1.000
_cell.angle_alpha   90.00
_cell.angle_beta   90.00
_cell.angle_gamma   90.00
#
_symmetry.space_group_name_H-M   'P 1'
#
loop_
_entity.id
_entity.type
_entity.pdbx_description
1 polymer ?
#
loop_
_entity_poly.entity_id
_entity_poly.type
_entity_poly.pdbx_seq_one_letter_code
_entity_poly.pdbx_strand_id
1 'polypeptide(L)' 'MQETIAAARSWYEESFAGLRTRRLLYPLVTASFAMGFIAFGLFALWVLASIVGGMVEAGGPLGFIHSWWGAVTGG' A
#
# COMPACT_ATOMS: atom_id res chain seq x y z
N MET A 1 27.98 37.47 26.57
CA MET A 1 26.53 37.22 26.76
C MET A 1 25.77 37.08 25.45
N GLN A 2 26.08 37.87 24.42
CA GLN A 2 25.46 37.71 23.08
C GLN A 2 25.90 36.41 22.38
N GLU A 3 27.17 36.02 22.48
CA GLU A 3 27.68 34.79 21.86
C GLU A 3 27.07 33.51 22.44
N THR A 4 26.83 33.47 23.75
CA THR A 4 26.16 32.33 24.41
C THR A 4 24.71 32.17 23.96
N ILE A 5 24.03 33.26 23.63
CA ILE A 5 22.65 33.24 23.09
C ILE A 5 22.65 32.72 21.65
N ALA A 6 23.64 33.13 20.85
CA ALA A 6 23.78 32.65 19.47
C ALA A 6 24.04 31.14 19.41
N ALA A 7 24.94 30.63 20.26
CA ALA A 7 25.23 29.20 20.36
C ALA A 7 24.03 28.38 20.85
N ALA A 8 23.25 28.91 21.80
CA ALA A 8 22.03 28.25 22.27
C ALA A 8 20.95 28.20 21.17
N ARG A 9 20.84 29.25 20.35
CA ARG A 9 19.89 29.30 19.23
C ARG A 9 20.24 28.29 18.14
N SER A 10 21.50 28.18 17.73
CA SER A 10 21.91 27.22 16.70
C SER A 10 21.69 25.77 17.15
N TRP A 11 22.00 25.47 18.42
CA TRP A 11 21.78 24.15 19.00
C TRP A 11 20.29 23.77 19.05
N TYR A 12 19.43 24.76 19.32
CA TYR A 12 17.97 24.60 19.30
C TYR A 12 17.47 24.36 17.87
N GLU A 13 17.91 25.15 16.89
CA GLU A 13 17.49 24.99 15.49
C GLU A 13 17.89 23.61 14.91
N GLU A 14 19.09 23.13 15.20
CA GLU A 14 19.54 21.78 14.79
C GLU A 14 18.71 20.66 15.43
N SER A 15 18.44 20.77 16.73
CA SER A 15 17.71 19.75 17.48
C SER A 15 16.24 19.64 17.02
N PHE A 16 15.60 20.77 16.74
CA PHE A 16 14.18 20.79 16.34
C PHE A 16 13.97 20.54 14.85
N ALA A 17 14.95 20.81 13.98
CA ALA A 17 14.89 20.46 12.57
C ALA A 17 14.76 18.94 12.37
N GLY A 18 15.58 18.14 13.06
CA GLY A 18 15.51 16.68 12.99
C GLY A 18 14.21 16.10 13.56
N LEU A 19 13.69 16.67 14.63
CA LEU A 19 12.43 16.25 15.26
C LEU A 19 11.21 16.53 14.37
N ARG A 20 11.19 17.67 13.68
CA ARG A 20 10.11 18.04 12.76
C ARG A 20 10.03 17.09 11.57
N THR A 21 11.17 16.74 10.99
CA THR A 21 11.24 15.82 9.85
C THR A 21 10.81 14.41 10.25
N ARG A 22 11.26 13.91 11.40
CA ARG A 22 10.84 12.59 11.92
C ARG A 22 9.36 12.52 12.23
N ARG A 23 8.78 13.56 12.83
CA ARG A 23 7.36 13.62 13.20
C ARG A 23 6.41 13.49 12.01
N LEU A 24 6.81 13.94 10.82
CA LEU A 24 6.01 13.83 9.60
C LEU A 24 6.33 12.57 8.80
N LEU A 25 7.59 12.12 8.78
CA LEU A 25 8.01 10.93 8.04
C LEU A 25 7.37 9.64 8.57
N TYR A 26 7.34 9.45 9.90
CA TYR A 26 6.74 8.25 10.48
C TYR A 26 5.27 8.03 10.08
N PRO A 27 4.34 8.99 10.27
CA PRO A 27 2.95 8.80 9.87
C PRO A 27 2.78 8.72 8.34
N LEU A 28 3.64 9.38 7.56
CA LEU A 28 3.61 9.26 6.09
C LEU A 28 3.95 7.84 5.64
N VAL A 29 5.04 7.27 6.17
CA VAL A 29 5.47 5.91 5.82
C VAL A 29 4.41 4.89 6.25
N THR A 30 3.89 4.98 7.48
CA THR A 30 2.86 4.04 7.94
C THR A 30 1.56 4.18 7.16
N ALA A 31 1.15 5.41 6.80
CA ALA A 31 -0.01 5.64 5.95
C ALA A 31 0.19 5.06 4.54
N SER A 32 1.37 5.20 3.94
CA SER A 32 1.68 4.61 2.63
C SER A 32 1.60 3.08 2.67
N PHE A 33 2.16 2.44 3.69
CA PHE A 33 2.05 0.99 3.87
C PHE A 33 0.60 0.53 4.09
N ALA A 34 -0.16 1.26 4.92
CA ALA A 34 -1.57 0.94 5.17
C ALA A 34 -2.41 1.04 3.88
N MET A 35 -2.21 2.10 3.09
CA MET A 35 -2.87 2.27 1.80
C MET A 35 -2.50 1.17 0.81
N GLY A 36 -1.22 0.79 0.74
CA GLY A 36 -0.77 -0.32 -0.08
C GLY A 36 -1.41 -1.65 0.32
N PHE A 37 -1.49 -1.93 1.63
CA PHE A 37 -2.13 -3.13 2.15
C PHE A 37 -3.63 -3.19 1.83
N ILE A 38 -4.35 -2.07 2.01
CA ILE A 38 -5.78 -1.97 1.67
C ILE A 38 -5.99 -2.19 0.17
N ALA A 39 -5.21 -1.51 -0.67
CA ALA A 39 -5.31 -1.66 -2.12
C ALA A 39 -5.05 -3.10 -2.57
N PHE A 40 -4.03 -3.75 -2.01
CA PHE A 40 -3.74 -5.16 -2.28
C PHE A 40 -4.88 -6.07 -1.82
N GLY A 41 -5.44 -5.82 -0.63
CA GLY A 41 -6.59 -6.58 -0.11
C GLY A 41 -7.83 -6.46 -1.00
N LEU A 42 -8.15 -5.25 -1.46
CA LEU A 42 -9.26 -5.01 -2.38
C LEU A 42 -9.03 -5.67 -3.74
N PHE A 43 -7.79 -5.62 -4.25
CA PHE A 43 -7.43 -6.33 -5.48
C PHE A 43 -7.58 -7.84 -5.33
N ALA A 44 -7.08 -8.42 -4.24
CA ALA A 44 -7.21 -9.86 -3.97
C ALA A 44 -8.68 -10.29 -3.84
N LEU A 45 -9.51 -9.49 -3.16
CA LEU A 45 -10.95 -9.73 -3.06
C LEU A 45 -11.65 -9.65 -4.42
N TRP A 46 -11.25 -8.69 -5.27
CA TRP A 46 -11.78 -8.58 -6.63
C TRP A 46 -11.43 -9.82 -7.47
N VAL A 47 -10.17 -10.27 -7.44
CA VAL A 47 -9.73 -11.49 -8.16
C VAL A 47 -10.54 -12.71 -7.70
N LEU A 48 -10.70 -12.88 -6.39
CA LEU A 48 -11.50 -13.98 -5.84
C LEU A 48 -12.96 -13.92 -6.29
N ALA A 49 -13.57 -12.73 -6.28
CA ALA A 49 -14.94 -12.55 -6.74
C ALA A 49 -15.10 -12.91 -8.23
N SER A 50 -14.14 -12.52 -9.08
CA SER A 50 -14.14 -12.89 -10.50
C SER A 50 -13.98 -14.39 -10.72
N ILE A 51 -13.11 -15.06 -9.94
CA ILE A 51 -12.94 -16.52 -10.02
C ILE A 51 -14.23 -17.23 -9.61
N VAL A 52 -14.81 -16.86 -8.46
CA VAL A 52 -16.05 -17.48 -7.98
C VAL A 52 -17.20 -17.22 -8.95
N GLY A 53 -17.34 -16.00 -9.46
CA GLY A 53 -18.33 -15.65 -10.48
C GLY A 53 -18.18 -16.50 -11.75
N GLY A 54 -16.95 -16.61 -12.27
CA GLY A 54 -16.66 -17.45 -13.43
C GLY A 54 -16.92 -18.94 -13.18
N MET A 55 -16.64 -19.44 -11.98
CA MET A 55 -16.97 -20.81 -11.58
C MET A 55 -18.48 -21.07 -11.56
N VAL A 56 -19.27 -20.11 -11.08
CA VAL A 56 -20.73 -20.22 -11.06
C VAL A 56 -21.29 -20.23 -12.49
N GLU A 57 -20.81 -19.32 -13.33
CA GLU A 57 -21.25 -19.23 -14.74
C GLU A 57 -20.88 -20.48 -15.55
N ALA A 58 -19.68 -21.02 -15.34
CA ALA A 58 -19.22 -22.20 -16.05
C ALA A 58 -19.76 -23.54 -15.49
N GLY A 59 -20.66 -23.50 -14.51
CA GLY A 59 -21.27 -24.70 -13.92
C GLY A 59 -20.34 -25.50 -13.00
N GLY A 60 -19.26 -24.89 -12.51
CA GLY A 60 -18.32 -25.48 -11.57
C GLY A 60 -16.84 -25.20 -11.91
N PRO A 61 -15.91 -25.65 -11.04
CA PRO A 61 -14.47 -25.38 -11.19
C PRO A 61 -13.87 -25.96 -12.48
N LEU A 62 -14.27 -27.17 -12.87
CA LEU A 62 -13.74 -27.82 -14.08
C LEU A 62 -14.22 -27.12 -15.36
N GLY A 63 -15.47 -26.66 -15.38
CA GLY A 63 -16.01 -25.87 -16.49
C GLY A 63 -15.29 -24.54 -16.65
N PHE A 64 -14.96 -23.88 -15.53
CA PHE A 64 -14.21 -22.62 -15.53
C PHE A 64 -12.78 -22.79 -16.06
N ILE A 65 -12.08 -23.85 -15.67
CA ILE A 65 -10.73 -24.14 -16.20
C ILE A 65 -10.79 -24.41 -17.70
N HIS A 66 -11.79 -25.18 -18.15
CA HIS A 66 -11.97 -25.48 -19.57
C HIS A 66 -12.28 -24.22 -20.39
N SER A 67 -13.20 -23.35 -19.94
CA SER A 67 -13.53 -22.11 -20.63
C SER A 67 -12.36 -21.11 -20.61
N TRP A 68 -11.63 -21.02 -19.49
CA TRP A 68 -10.43 -20.20 -19.40
C TRP A 68 -9.32 -20.69 -20.35
N TRP A 69 -9.09 -22.00 -20.41
CA TRP A 69 -8.12 -22.59 -21.33
C TRP A 69 -8.51 -22.36 -22.79
N GLY A 70 -9.79 -22.50 -23.13
CA GLY A 70 -10.32 -22.13 -24.44
C GLY A 70 -10.05 -20.66 -24.78
N ALA A 71 -10.35 -19.75 -23.85
CA ALA A 71 -10.07 -18.32 -24.02
C ALA A 71 -8.58 -17.99 -24.21
N VAL A 72 -7.67 -18.71 -23.52
CA VAL A 72 -6.21 -18.53 -23.67
C VAL A 72 -5.69 -19.07 -25.00
N THR A 73 -6.21 -20.21 -25.44
CA THR A 73 -5.74 -20.89 -26.65
C THR A 73 -6.49 -20.48 -27.92
N GLY A 74 -7.55 -19.68 -27.80
CA GLY A 74 -8.40 -19.26 -28.92
C GLY A 74 -9.29 -20.37 -29.47
N GLY A 75 -9.55 -21.40 -28.66
CA GLY A 75 -10.37 -22.58 -29.00
C GLY A 75 -11.86 -22.40 -28.73
#